data_AF-A0A3Q2EDS9-F1
#
_entry.id   AF-A0A3Q2EDS9-F1
#
_cell.length_a   1.000
_cell.length_b   1.000
_cell.length_c   1.000
_cell.angle_alpha   90.00
_cell.angle_beta   90.00
_cell.angle_gamma   90.00
#
_symmetry.space_group_name_H-M   'P 1'
#
loop_
_entity.id
_entity.type
_entity.pdbx_description
1 polymer ?
#
loop_
_entity_poly.entity_id
_entity_poly.type
_entity_poly.pdbx_seq_one_letter_code
_entity_poly.pdbx_strand_id
1 'polypeptide(L)'
;CCPLAPCPRADPVSSLKTDLLKSPDTFCVLVGVTGSVAALKLPVLVSELLQLPGVKVRVVTTEHAKHFYNPSDVSVKIYTDKDEWETCVVRAWDTSRPLLFCPAMNTAMWQHPITDQQVSRLKEFGYVEIPCIAKKLVCGDEGKGAMAEVSTIVSIIRQHLPNQDESLQKT
;
A
#
# COMPACT_ATOMS: atom_id res chain seq x y z
N CYS A 1 -27.20 -3.10 -46.88
CA CYS A 1 -27.36 -3.32 -45.43
C CYS A 1 -26.31 -4.35 -44.98
N CYS A 2 -25.20 -3.91 -44.39
CA CYS A 2 -24.22 -4.84 -43.79
C CYS A 2 -24.67 -5.18 -42.35
N PRO A 3 -24.75 -6.46 -41.96
CA PRO A 3 -24.93 -6.85 -40.58
C PRO A 3 -23.57 -6.79 -39.88
N LEU A 4 -23.31 -5.75 -39.09
CA LEU A 4 -22.13 -5.68 -38.24
C LEU A 4 -22.35 -6.60 -37.03
N ALA A 5 -21.49 -7.61 -36.93
CA ALA A 5 -21.38 -8.48 -35.76
C ALA A 5 -21.14 -7.64 -34.48
N PRO A 6 -21.67 -8.05 -33.31
CA PRO A 6 -21.37 -7.38 -32.07
C PRO A 6 -19.89 -7.58 -31.71
N CYS A 7 -19.14 -6.48 -31.57
CA CYS A 7 -17.81 -6.51 -30.97
C CYS A 7 -17.90 -7.12 -29.56
N PRO A 8 -16.99 -8.01 -29.17
CA PRO A 8 -16.90 -8.44 -27.78
C PRO A 8 -16.44 -7.21 -26.97
N ARG A 9 -17.39 -6.55 -26.30
CA ARG A 9 -17.06 -5.67 -25.18
C ARG A 9 -16.52 -6.58 -24.09
N ALA A 10 -15.19 -6.67 -24.00
CA ALA A 10 -14.56 -7.20 -22.82
C ALA A 10 -14.95 -6.27 -21.67
N ASP A 11 -15.81 -6.74 -20.78
CA ASP A 11 -16.20 -5.98 -19.59
C ASP A 11 -14.95 -5.73 -18.75
N PRO A 12 -14.53 -4.47 -18.50
CA PRO A 12 -13.36 -4.19 -17.65
C PRO A 12 -13.55 -4.72 -16.21
N VAL A 13 -14.82 -4.93 -15.82
CA VAL A 13 -15.24 -5.44 -14.51
C VAL A 13 -14.86 -6.91 -14.28
N SER A 14 -14.76 -7.75 -15.33
CA SER A 14 -14.44 -9.17 -15.16
C SER A 14 -12.97 -9.41 -14.82
N SER A 15 -12.09 -8.52 -15.30
CA SER A 15 -10.63 -8.63 -15.20
C SER A 15 -10.10 -8.24 -13.81
N LEU A 16 -10.79 -7.34 -13.10
CA LEU A 16 -10.42 -6.88 -11.76
C LEU A 16 -10.77 -7.90 -10.66
N LYS A 17 -11.92 -8.57 -10.79
CA LYS A 17 -12.37 -9.60 -9.85
C LYS A 17 -11.56 -10.90 -9.96
N THR A 18 -11.16 -11.29 -11.16
CA THR A 18 -10.31 -12.46 -11.40
C THR A 18 -8.89 -12.29 -10.85
N ASP A 19 -8.36 -11.06 -10.86
CA ASP A 19 -7.02 -10.77 -10.34
C ASP A 19 -6.96 -10.84 -8.80
N LEU A 20 -8.07 -10.61 -8.11
CA LEU A 20 -8.20 -10.71 -6.64
C LEU A 20 -8.47 -12.15 -6.16
N LEU A 21 -8.79 -13.07 -7.08
CA LEU A 21 -9.07 -14.47 -6.76
C LEU A 21 -7.76 -15.27 -6.62
N LYS A 22 -7.40 -15.46 -5.35
CA LYS A 22 -6.43 -16.38 -4.73
C LYS A 22 -5.74 -17.38 -5.67
N SER A 23 -4.44 -17.19 -5.84
CA SER A 23 -3.51 -18.31 -5.74
C SER A 23 -3.33 -18.65 -4.24
N PRO A 24 -3.43 -19.92 -3.83
CA PRO A 24 -3.49 -20.32 -2.41
C PRO A 24 -2.24 -19.98 -1.59
N ASP A 25 -1.09 -19.80 -2.24
CA ASP A 25 0.20 -19.59 -1.58
C ASP A 25 0.76 -18.17 -1.73
N THR A 26 -0.07 -17.18 -2.10
CA THR A 26 0.42 -15.84 -2.44
C THR A 26 -0.21 -14.76 -1.58
N PHE A 27 0.62 -14.08 -0.81
CA PHE A 27 0.23 -12.97 0.05
C PHE A 27 0.14 -11.69 -0.78
N CYS A 28 -1.05 -11.10 -0.87
CA CYS A 28 -1.26 -9.86 -1.62
C CYS A 28 -1.04 -8.64 -0.71
N VAL A 29 0.01 -7.87 -0.98
CA VAL A 29 0.27 -6.58 -0.31
C VAL A 29 -0.28 -5.46 -1.19
N LEU A 30 -1.17 -4.65 -0.62
CA LEU A 30 -1.64 -3.42 -1.26
C LEU A 30 -0.94 -2.23 -0.60
N VAL A 31 -0.23 -1.44 -1.40
CA VAL A 31 0.48 -0.24 -0.96
C VAL A 31 -0.29 0.97 -1.43
N GLY A 32 -0.93 1.67 -0.49
CA GLY A 32 -1.60 2.96 -0.76
C GLY A 32 -0.60 4.11 -0.63
N VAL A 33 -0.52 4.96 -1.65
CA VAL A 33 0.41 6.09 -1.74
C VAL A 33 -0.36 7.39 -1.93
N THR A 34 -0.15 8.31 -1.00
CA THR A 34 -0.81 9.61 -0.97
C THR A 34 0.19 10.74 -1.27
N GLY A 35 -0.31 11.97 -1.44
CA GLY A 35 0.49 13.16 -1.78
C GLY A 35 1.47 13.58 -0.67
N SER A 36 2.57 12.86 -0.54
CA SER A 36 3.68 13.15 0.38
C SER A 36 5.01 12.98 -0.35
N VAL A 37 6.03 13.76 0.05
CA VAL A 37 7.41 13.62 -0.46
C VAL A 37 7.97 12.21 -0.22
N ALA A 38 7.42 11.50 0.76
CA ALA A 38 7.70 10.10 1.03
C ALA A 38 7.43 9.16 -0.16
N ALA A 39 6.54 9.54 -1.09
CA ALA A 39 6.21 8.76 -2.28
C ALA A 39 7.43 8.51 -3.19
N LEU A 40 8.49 9.32 -3.12
CA LEU A 40 9.75 9.07 -3.83
C LEU A 40 10.38 7.72 -3.45
N LYS A 41 10.14 7.22 -2.22
CA LYS A 41 10.67 5.94 -1.74
C LYS A 41 9.85 4.73 -2.22
N LEU A 42 8.74 4.96 -2.91
CA LEU A 42 7.85 3.90 -3.38
C LEU A 42 8.56 2.84 -4.27
N PRO A 43 9.36 3.21 -5.29
CA PRO A 43 10.02 2.20 -6.13
C PRO A 43 10.97 1.30 -5.34
N VAL A 44 11.68 1.87 -4.36
CA VAL A 44 12.57 1.14 -3.46
C VAL A 44 11.78 0.17 -2.59
N LEU A 45 10.67 0.64 -1.99
CA LEU A 45 9.79 -0.19 -1.19
C LEU A 45 9.20 -1.36 -2.00
N VAL A 46 8.72 -1.10 -3.21
CA VAL A 46 8.18 -2.14 -4.09
C VAL A 46 9.27 -3.15 -4.44
N SER A 47 10.48 -2.69 -4.76
CA SER A 47 11.61 -3.55 -5.10
C SER A 47 11.98 -4.48 -3.94
N GLU A 48 12.01 -3.98 -2.70
CA GLU A 48 12.29 -4.80 -1.51
C GLU A 48 11.15 -5.79 -1.20
N LEU A 49 9.89 -5.39 -1.41
CA LEU A 49 8.74 -6.28 -1.21
C LEU A 49 8.69 -7.41 -2.25
N LEU A 50 9.09 -7.14 -3.49
CA LEU A 50 9.17 -8.14 -4.56
C LEU A 50 10.27 -9.19 -4.33
N GLN A 51 11.28 -8.89 -3.49
CA GLN A 51 12.28 -9.89 -3.09
C GLN A 51 11.71 -10.96 -2.16
N LEU A 52 10.52 -10.75 -1.59
CA LEU A 52 9.90 -11.73 -0.70
C LEU A 52 9.22 -12.84 -1.52
N PRO A 53 9.53 -14.11 -1.26
CA PRO A 53 8.89 -15.23 -1.97
C PRO A 53 7.39 -15.27 -1.63
N GLY A 54 6.56 -15.48 -2.64
CA GLY A 54 5.11 -15.60 -2.46
C GLY A 54 4.39 -14.28 -2.16
N VAL A 55 5.01 -13.11 -2.39
CA VAL A 55 4.36 -11.80 -2.20
C VAL A 55 3.96 -11.19 -3.54
N LYS A 56 2.68 -10.86 -3.69
CA LYS A 56 2.14 -10.09 -4.82
C LYS A 56 1.90 -8.66 -4.38
N VAL A 57 2.66 -7.71 -4.91
CA VAL A 57 2.53 -6.29 -4.56
C VAL A 57 1.63 -5.58 -5.56
N ARG A 58 0.75 -4.71 -5.06
CA ARG A 58 -0.10 -3.79 -5.83
C ARG A 58 0.02 -2.40 -5.25
N VAL A 59 -0.04 -1.39 -6.10
CA VAL A 59 0.07 0.01 -5.66
C VAL A 59 -1.21 0.75 -6.01
N VAL A 60 -1.79 1.47 -5.05
CA VAL A 60 -2.84 2.45 -5.27
C VAL A 60 -2.22 3.81 -5.05
N THR A 61 -2.32 4.71 -6.01
CA THR A 61 -1.73 6.05 -5.91
C THR A 61 -2.77 7.12 -6.17
N THR A 62 -2.71 8.19 -5.38
CA THR A 62 -3.44 9.43 -5.67
C THR A 62 -2.80 10.21 -6.83
N GLU A 63 -3.56 11.06 -7.52
CA GLU A 63 -3.03 11.96 -8.57
C GLU A 63 -1.89 12.85 -8.03
N HIS A 64 -2.02 13.31 -6.78
CA HIS A 64 -1.01 14.13 -6.11
C HIS A 64 0.31 13.37 -5.89
N ALA A 65 0.24 12.07 -5.60
CA ALA A 65 1.41 11.23 -5.40
C ALA A 65 2.22 10.99 -6.69
N LYS A 66 1.55 10.96 -7.86
CA LYS A 66 2.20 10.79 -9.17
C LYS A 66 3.19 11.89 -9.51
N HIS A 67 3.10 13.06 -8.86
CA HIS A 67 4.08 14.13 -9.04
C HIS A 67 5.46 13.84 -8.41
N PHE A 68 5.54 12.86 -7.50
CA PHE A 68 6.76 12.58 -6.75
C PHE A 68 7.57 11.38 -7.27
N TYR A 69 7.02 10.57 -8.18
CA TYR A 69 7.69 9.41 -8.74
C TYR A 69 7.21 9.13 -10.18
N ASN A 70 8.02 8.47 -11.00
CA ASN A 70 7.58 8.08 -12.34
C ASN A 70 6.88 6.71 -12.28
N PRO A 71 5.70 6.55 -12.91
CA PRO A 71 5.03 5.26 -12.98
C PRO A 71 5.88 4.15 -13.61
N SER A 72 6.79 4.50 -14.52
CA SER A 72 7.70 3.55 -15.17
C SER A 72 8.73 2.92 -14.23
N ASP A 73 9.03 3.55 -13.10
CA ASP A 73 9.99 3.05 -12.11
C ASP A 73 9.39 1.94 -11.24
N VAL A 74 8.08 1.70 -11.36
CA VAL A 74 7.32 0.76 -10.54
C VAL A 74 6.88 -0.41 -11.42
N SER A 75 7.53 -1.56 -11.25
CA SER A 75 7.27 -2.78 -12.06
C SER A 75 5.99 -3.55 -11.67
N VAL A 76 5.07 -2.93 -10.91
CA VAL A 76 3.85 -3.58 -10.42
C VAL A 76 2.61 -2.85 -10.92
N LYS A 77 1.45 -3.51 -10.80
CA LYS A 77 0.16 -2.94 -11.20
C LYS A 77 -0.17 -1.72 -10.30
N ILE A 78 -0.28 -0.56 -10.94
CA ILE A 78 -0.65 0.71 -10.31
C ILE A 78 -2.14 0.98 -10.59
N TYR A 79 -2.88 1.29 -9.55
CA TYR A 79 -4.25 1.77 -9.57
C TYR A 79 -4.26 3.27 -9.26
N THR A 80 -5.09 4.02 -9.95
CA THR A 80 -5.19 5.48 -9.84
C THR A 80 -6.57 5.90 -9.35
N ASP A 81 -6.77 7.19 -9.03
CA ASP A 81 -8.08 7.72 -8.61
C ASP A 81 -9.19 7.44 -9.65
N LYS A 82 -8.82 7.34 -10.93
CA LYS A 82 -9.76 6.93 -12.00
C LYS A 82 -10.25 5.48 -11.86
N ASP A 83 -9.44 4.63 -11.25
CA ASP A 83 -9.77 3.24 -10.94
C ASP A 83 -10.47 3.11 -9.56
N GLU A 84 -10.44 4.15 -8.72
CA GLU A 84 -11.07 4.15 -7.38
C GLU A 84 -12.60 4.12 -7.42
N TRP A 85 -13.23 4.72 -8.43
CA TRP A 85 -14.69 4.76 -8.53
C TRP A 85 -15.31 3.37 -8.71
N GLU A 86 -14.50 2.39 -9.14
CA GLU A 86 -14.90 0.98 -9.26
C GLU A 86 -14.41 0.11 -8.08
N THR A 87 -13.52 0.64 -7.23
CA THR A 87 -12.84 -0.11 -6.16
C THR A 87 -12.65 0.76 -4.92
N CYS A 88 -13.65 0.82 -4.03
CA CYS A 88 -13.57 1.53 -2.75
C CYS A 88 -12.72 0.71 -1.74
N VAL A 89 -11.43 0.48 -2.04
CA VAL A 89 -10.64 -0.63 -1.48
C VAL A 89 -10.52 -0.60 0.04
N VAL A 90 -10.35 0.58 0.65
CA VAL A 90 -10.23 0.70 2.12
C VAL A 90 -11.57 0.45 2.81
N ARG A 91 -12.67 0.97 2.27
CA ARG A 91 -14.01 0.78 2.86
C ARG A 91 -14.60 -0.60 2.58
N ALA A 92 -14.19 -1.22 1.48
CA ALA A 92 -14.54 -2.59 1.13
C ALA A 92 -13.49 -3.60 1.63
N TRP A 93 -12.53 -3.15 2.45
CA TRP A 93 -11.51 -4.03 3.01
C TRP A 93 -12.14 -4.96 4.04
N ASP A 94 -11.82 -6.24 3.93
CA ASP A 94 -12.20 -7.23 4.93
C ASP A 94 -11.36 -7.02 6.18
N THR A 95 -12.00 -6.73 7.32
CA THR A 95 -11.33 -6.47 8.61
C THR A 95 -10.60 -7.70 9.15
N SER A 96 -10.81 -8.89 8.57
CA SER A 96 -10.02 -10.08 8.87
C SER A 96 -8.56 -9.99 8.37
N ARG A 97 -8.25 -9.06 7.46
CA ARG A 97 -6.92 -8.90 6.88
C ARG A 97 -6.18 -7.72 7.54
N PRO A 98 -4.91 -7.90 7.93
CA PRO A 98 -4.16 -6.83 8.59
C PRO A 98 -4.00 -5.63 7.64
N LEU A 99 -4.45 -4.47 8.10
CA LEU A 99 -4.23 -3.19 7.42
C LEU A 99 -3.16 -2.42 8.19
N LEU A 100 -2.06 -2.14 7.50
CA LEU A 100 -0.95 -1.37 8.05
C LEU A 100 -1.01 0.04 7.46
N PHE A 101 -0.76 1.05 8.28
CA PHE A 101 -0.62 2.43 7.81
C PHE A 101 0.69 3.05 8.30
N CYS A 102 1.37 3.77 7.40
CA CYS A 102 2.59 4.51 7.69
C CYS A 102 2.33 5.99 7.48
N PRO A 103 2.13 6.79 8.54
CA PRO A 103 1.97 8.23 8.39
C PRO A 103 3.30 8.84 7.90
N ALA A 104 3.19 9.89 7.09
CA ALA A 104 4.34 10.65 6.60
C ALA A 104 3.95 12.12 6.39
N MET A 105 4.12 12.93 7.45
CA MET A 105 3.67 14.32 7.49
C MET A 105 4.64 15.22 8.28
N ASN A 106 4.53 16.53 8.11
CA ASN A 106 5.34 17.50 8.87
C ASN A 106 5.08 17.34 10.38
N THR A 107 6.11 17.57 11.21
CA THR A 107 6.05 17.61 12.67
C THR A 107 4.87 18.41 13.22
N ALA A 108 4.60 19.60 12.68
CA ALA A 108 3.48 20.43 13.13
C ALA A 108 2.12 19.74 12.88
N MET A 109 2.00 18.98 11.78
CA MET A 109 0.81 18.19 11.50
C MET A 109 0.75 16.96 12.41
N TRP A 110 1.88 16.31 12.68
CA TRP A 110 1.95 15.13 13.52
C TRP A 110 1.59 15.44 14.98
N GLN A 111 2.02 16.59 15.48
CA GLN A 111 1.72 17.05 16.84
C GLN A 111 0.30 17.62 16.99
N HIS A 112 -0.45 17.74 15.89
CA HIS A 112 -1.79 18.30 15.94
C HIS A 112 -2.77 17.33 16.64
N PRO A 113 -3.64 17.80 17.55
CA PRO A 113 -4.54 16.92 18.32
C PRO A 113 -5.52 16.12 17.45
N ILE A 114 -5.88 16.65 16.27
CA ILE A 114 -6.72 15.91 15.30
C ILE A 114 -6.00 14.67 14.77
N THR A 115 -4.69 14.76 14.53
CA THR A 115 -3.91 13.62 14.02
C THR A 115 -3.89 12.51 15.06
N ASP A 116 -3.70 12.86 16.34
CA ASP A 116 -3.74 11.91 17.45
C ASP A 116 -5.12 11.21 17.58
N GLN A 117 -6.21 11.97 17.43
CA GLN A 117 -7.57 11.42 17.41
C GLN A 117 -7.79 10.47 16.23
N GLN A 118 -7.32 10.83 15.04
CA GLN A 118 -7.44 10.00 13.84
C GLN A 118 -6.66 8.69 13.98
N VAL A 119 -5.40 8.77 14.43
CA VAL A 119 -4.53 7.60 14.63
C VAL A 119 -5.13 6.68 15.69
N SER A 120 -5.64 7.23 16.79
CA SER A 120 -6.29 6.44 17.85
C SER A 120 -7.51 5.70 17.31
N ARG A 121 -8.34 6.37 16.51
CA ARG A 121 -9.52 5.75 15.90
C ARG A 121 -9.17 4.62 14.92
N LEU A 122 -8.08 4.78 14.15
CA LEU A 122 -7.60 3.73 13.26
C LEU A 122 -7.10 2.51 14.04
N LYS A 123 -6.41 2.72 15.16
CA LYS A 123 -5.97 1.63 16.05
C LYS A 123 -7.15 0.89 16.68
N GLU A 124 -8.21 1.59 17.07
CA GLU A 124 -9.45 0.98 17.56
C GLU A 124 -10.11 0.05 16.54
N PHE A 125 -9.96 0.34 15.24
CA PHE A 125 -10.43 -0.54 14.17
C PHE A 125 -9.53 -1.78 13.96
N GLY A 126 -8.46 -1.94 14.73
CA GLY A 126 -7.51 -3.04 14.60
C GLY A 126 -6.43 -2.81 13.54
N TYR A 127 -6.29 -1.57 13.03
CA TYR A 127 -5.23 -1.25 12.09
C TYR A 127 -3.88 -1.10 12.80
N VAL A 128 -2.83 -1.56 12.14
CA VAL A 128 -1.48 -1.58 12.69
C VAL A 128 -0.74 -0.32 12.23
N GLU A 129 -0.34 0.50 13.19
CA GLU A 129 0.47 1.68 12.93
C GLU A 129 1.94 1.30 12.73
N ILE A 130 2.55 1.82 11.67
CA ILE A 130 4.01 1.85 11.51
C ILE A 130 4.49 3.22 12.02
N PRO A 131 5.31 3.27 13.10
CA PRO A 131 5.65 4.53 13.75
C PRO A 131 6.54 5.41 12.87
N CYS A 132 6.22 6.70 12.83
CA CYS A 132 7.05 7.71 12.19
C CYS A 132 8.40 7.87 12.91
N ILE A 133 9.44 8.15 12.13
CA ILE A 133 10.78 8.46 12.65
C ILE A 133 10.95 9.98 12.83
N ALA A 134 11.82 10.35 13.76
CA ALA A 134 12.32 11.71 13.86
C ALA A 134 13.52 11.87 12.91
N LYS A 135 13.50 12.90 12.06
CA LYS A 135 14.65 13.28 11.24
C LYS A 135 15.07 14.70 11.56
N LYS A 136 16.39 14.92 11.66
CA LYS A 136 16.96 16.27 11.76
C LYS A 136 16.68 17.00 10.46
N LEU A 137 15.99 18.12 10.58
CA LEU A 137 15.80 19.05 9.48
C LEU A 137 17.05 19.90 9.29
N VAL A 138 17.23 20.44 8.09
CA VAL A 138 18.37 21.29 7.70
C VAL A 138 18.50 22.54 8.59
N CYS A 139 17.42 22.95 9.27
CA CYS A 139 17.40 24.07 10.21
C CYS A 139 17.90 23.74 11.63
N GLY A 140 18.27 22.48 11.93
CA GLY A 140 18.74 22.06 13.26
C GLY A 140 17.63 21.53 14.19
N ASP A 141 16.36 21.71 13.83
CA ASP A 141 15.24 21.17 14.60
C ASP A 141 15.04 19.66 14.35
N GLU A 142 14.83 18.89 15.41
CA GLU A 142 14.42 17.50 15.33
C GLU A 142 12.90 17.40 15.18
N GLY A 143 12.45 16.99 13.99
CA GLY A 143 11.04 16.86 13.67
C GLY A 143 10.57 15.41 13.64
N LYS A 144 9.58 15.05 14.48
CA LYS A 144 8.90 13.75 14.44
C LYS A 144 7.77 13.78 13.40
N GLY A 145 7.75 12.83 12.46
CA GLY A 145 6.70 12.77 11.43
C GLY A 145 7.16 12.23 10.08
N ALA A 146 8.46 11.98 9.93
CA ALA A 146 8.99 11.36 8.72
C ALA A 146 8.55 9.89 8.60
N MET A 147 8.33 9.46 7.37
CA MET A 147 8.06 8.05 7.03
C MET A 147 9.16 7.15 7.61
N ALA A 148 8.76 6.01 8.17
CA ALA A 148 9.68 4.96 8.60
C ALA A 148 10.65 4.56 7.48
N GLU A 149 11.81 4.01 7.86
CA GLU A 149 12.72 3.48 6.86
C GLU A 149 12.11 2.26 6.16
N VAL A 150 12.42 2.11 4.87
CA VAL A 150 11.83 1.06 4.01
C VAL A 150 12.06 -0.32 4.62
N SER A 151 13.27 -0.57 5.12
CA SER A 151 13.64 -1.80 5.82
C SER A 151 12.77 -2.10 7.05
N THR A 152 12.34 -1.07 7.78
CA THR A 152 11.45 -1.21 8.94
C THR A 152 10.06 -1.62 8.50
N ILE A 153 9.53 -0.99 7.45
CA ILE A 153 8.23 -1.32 6.87
C ILE A 153 8.21 -2.78 6.40
N VAL A 154 9.24 -3.18 5.65
CA VAL A 154 9.39 -4.56 5.16
C VAL A 154 9.49 -5.56 6.32
N SER A 155 10.22 -5.22 7.38
CA SER A 155 10.33 -6.08 8.57
C SER A 155 8.99 -6.28 9.28
N ILE A 156 8.18 -5.23 9.42
CA ILE A 156 6.85 -5.32 10.03
C ILE A 156 5.92 -6.13 9.13
N ILE A 157 5.96 -5.93 7.82
CA ILE A 157 5.17 -6.73 6.86
C ILE A 157 5.55 -8.22 6.99
N ARG A 158 6.85 -8.55 7.07
CA ARG A 158 7.32 -9.92 7.27
C ARG A 158 6.76 -10.57 8.53
N GLN A 159 6.62 -9.84 9.63
CA GLN A 159 6.02 -10.37 10.86
C GLN A 159 4.54 -10.73 10.71
N HIS A 160 3.85 -10.12 9.74
CA HIS A 160 2.43 -10.38 9.46
C HIS A 160 2.24 -11.38 8.31
N LEU A 161 3.32 -11.82 7.64
CA LEU A 161 3.24 -12.90 6.66
C LEU A 161 3.04 -14.23 7.40
N PRO A 162 2.13 -15.10 6.94
CA PRO A 162 2.05 -16.45 7.45
C PRO A 162 3.38 -17.17 7.15
N ASN A 163 4.01 -17.74 8.19
CA ASN A 163 5.26 -18.49 8.05
C ASN A 163 5.09 -19.57 6.96
N GLN A 164 5.91 -19.50 5.91
CA GLN A 164 5.98 -20.53 4.87
C GLN A 164 6.81 -21.76 5.32
N ASP A 165 7.27 -21.77 6.59
CA ASP A 165 8.14 -22.80 7.18
C ASP A 165 7.39 -23.98 7.84
N GLU A 166 6.10 -24.19 7.55
CA GLU A 166 5.38 -25.41 8.00
C GLU A 166 5.33 -26.54 6.95
N SER A 167 6.15 -26.47 5.90
CA SER A 167 6.21 -27.51 4.84
C SER A 167 7.43 -28.45 4.88
N LEU A 168 8.35 -28.30 5.85
CA LEU A 168 9.55 -29.14 5.98
C LEU A 168 9.66 -29.97 7.28
N GLN A 169 8.61 -30.01 8.12
CA GLN A 169 8.60 -30.81 9.37
C GLN A 169 7.49 -31.88 9.46
N LYS A 170 6.89 -32.28 8.34
CA LYS A 170 6.09 -33.51 8.27
C LYS A 170 6.69 -34.47 7.24
N THR A 171 7.80 -35.12 7.62
CA THR A 171 8.22 -36.40 7.05
C THR A 171 8.18 -37.44 8.16
#